data_AF-A0A1H3MUR4-F1
#
_entry.id   AF-A0A1H3MUR4-F1
#
_cell.length_a   1.000
_cell.length_b   1.000
_cell.length_c   1.000
_cell.angle_alpha   90.00
_cell.angle_beta   90.00
_cell.angle_gamma   90.00
#
_symmetry.space_group_name_H-M   'P 1'
#
loop_
_entity.id
_entity.type
_entity.pdbx_description
1 polymer ?
#
loop_
_entity_poly.entity_id
_entity_poly.type
_entity_poly.pdbx_seq_one_letter_code
_entity_poly.pdbx_strand_id
1 'polypeptide(L)'
;MLAPGNRADLRVTTTEGASSLELLGVDRGAMGAMGGMMGGSAAGDVGPVAALQVTGAAVAGLPALPAQPAPRDLRNAEPATRRRLVFDMGMGTGSGGMSFTIDGKEFDPDRVDQSVNLGAMEEWTIANTSPMDHPMHLHVWPMQIVAEAGRPIDDIRWQDVVNIPAAGGEVTVRVAFDQFGGRTVYHCHILDHEDRGMMGVIEAQQPPG
;
A
#
# COMPACT_ATOMS: atom_id res chain seq x y z
N MET A 1 4.01 6.48 8.13
CA MET A 1 3.53 5.18 8.63
C MET A 1 4.05 4.09 7.68
N LEU A 2 4.45 2.93 8.18
CA LEU A 2 4.71 1.75 7.35
C LEU A 2 3.49 0.83 7.44
N ALA A 3 2.85 0.57 6.30
CA ALA A 3 1.76 -0.42 6.20
C ALA A 3 2.33 -1.86 6.23
N PRO A 4 1.52 -2.90 6.51
CA PRO A 4 1.93 -4.28 6.27
C PRO A 4 2.51 -4.45 4.86
N GLY A 5 3.66 -5.11 4.72
CA GLY A 5 4.39 -5.27 3.46
C GLY A 5 5.38 -4.13 3.12
N ASN A 6 5.21 -2.93 3.69
CA ASN A 6 6.17 -1.83 3.49
C ASN A 6 7.49 -2.08 4.22
N ARG A 7 8.60 -1.63 3.62
CA ARG A 7 9.95 -1.71 4.17
C ARG A 7 10.64 -0.34 4.12
N ALA A 8 11.44 -0.05 5.13
CA ALA A 8 12.32 1.12 5.15
C ALA A 8 13.77 0.69 5.36
N ASP A 9 14.67 1.24 4.54
CA ASP A 9 16.12 1.13 4.73
C ASP A 9 16.65 2.42 5.34
N LEU A 10 17.36 2.31 6.46
CA LEU A 10 17.91 3.45 7.18
C LEU A 10 19.42 3.35 7.23
N ARG A 11 20.10 4.42 6.79
CA ARG A 11 21.52 4.63 7.06
C ARG A 11 21.66 5.60 8.23
N VAL A 12 22.20 5.10 9.35
CA VAL A 12 22.33 5.86 10.59
C VAL A 12 23.77 6.36 10.73
N THR A 13 23.94 7.66 10.95
CA THR A 13 25.22 8.24 11.42
C THR A 13 25.13 8.39 12.92
N THR A 14 26.08 7.80 13.64
CA THR A 14 26.04 7.72 15.10
C THR A 14 27.03 8.70 15.73
N THR A 15 26.66 9.28 16.87
CA THR A 15 27.56 9.97 17.78
C THR A 15 27.71 9.16 19.06
N GLU A 16 28.80 9.36 19.81
CA GLU A 16 28.96 8.73 21.13
C GLU A 16 27.74 9.00 22.03
N GLY A 17 27.26 7.97 22.72
CA GLY A 17 26.08 8.05 23.57
C GLY A 17 25.04 6.97 23.29
N ALA A 18 23.89 7.13 23.93
CA ALA A 18 22.73 6.25 23.79
C ALA A 18 21.67 6.91 22.90
N SER A 19 21.06 6.12 22.01
CA SER A 19 19.95 6.54 21.17
C SER A 19 18.95 5.38 21.02
N SER A 20 17.69 5.68 20.72
CA SER A 20 16.65 4.68 20.45
C SER A 20 15.85 5.01 19.20
N LEU A 21 15.37 3.95 18.55
CA LEU A 21 14.34 4.02 17.51
C LEU A 21 13.03 3.61 18.16
N GLU A 22 12.05 4.51 18.11
CA GLU A 22 10.75 4.34 18.76
C GLU A 22 9.67 4.02 17.73
N LEU A 23 8.85 3.01 18.02
CA LEU A 23 7.59 2.79 17.34
C LEU A 23 6.56 3.76 17.90
N LEU A 24 6.01 4.60 17.04
CA LEU A 24 4.93 5.52 17.38
C LEU A 24 3.59 4.89 17.03
N GLY A 25 2.64 4.99 17.96
CA GLY A 25 1.27 4.57 17.71
C GLY A 25 0.63 5.44 16.63
N VAL A 26 -0.04 4.79 15.67
CA VAL A 26 -0.86 5.47 14.65
C VAL A 26 -2.30 5.07 14.88
N ASP A 27 -3.17 6.05 15.05
CA ASP A 27 -4.61 5.83 15.09
C ASP A 27 -5.11 5.43 13.70
N ARG A 28 -5.60 4.20 13.57
CA ARG A 28 -6.17 3.63 12.34
C ARG A 28 -7.70 3.64 12.35
N GLY A 29 -8.30 4.36 13.29
CA GLY A 29 -9.72 4.31 13.57
C GLY A 29 -10.12 3.06 14.35
N ALA A 30 -11.38 3.05 14.81
CA ALA A 30 -11.97 1.92 15.53
C ALA A 30 -12.97 1.17 14.63
N MET A 31 -12.79 -0.14 14.51
CA MET A 31 -13.91 -1.05 14.21
C MET A 31 -14.94 -0.84 15.32
N GLY A 32 -16.07 -0.15 15.05
CA GLY A 32 -17.08 0.21 16.05
C GLY A 32 -17.63 -0.97 16.89
N ALA A 33 -18.89 -1.34 16.76
CA ALA A 33 -19.47 -2.41 17.61
C ALA A 33 -18.79 -3.80 17.44
N MET A 34 -18.02 -4.01 16.37
CA MET A 34 -17.23 -5.23 16.11
C MET A 34 -15.89 -5.27 16.87
N GLY A 35 -15.33 -4.11 17.27
CA GLY A 35 -14.08 -4.05 18.03
C GLY A 35 -14.21 -4.59 19.46
N GLY A 36 -15.43 -4.66 20.00
CA GLY A 36 -15.71 -5.26 21.31
C GLY A 36 -15.61 -6.80 21.34
N MET A 37 -15.74 -7.47 20.20
CA MET A 37 -15.64 -8.93 20.09
C MET A 37 -14.27 -9.41 19.54
N MET A 38 -13.51 -8.53 18.89
CA MET A 38 -12.18 -8.80 18.31
C MET A 38 -11.02 -8.08 19.02
N GLY A 39 -11.24 -7.61 20.25
CA GLY A 39 -10.23 -6.85 21.02
C GLY A 39 -10.18 -5.39 20.58
N GLY A 40 -10.45 -4.50 21.53
CA GLY A 40 -10.62 -3.06 21.28
C GLY A 40 -9.43 -2.40 20.59
N SER A 41 -9.67 -1.19 20.08
CA SER A 41 -8.71 -0.32 19.41
C SER A 41 -7.34 -0.38 20.09
N ALA A 42 -6.47 -1.26 19.59
CA ALA A 42 -5.10 -1.29 20.02
C ALA A 42 -4.46 -0.09 19.34
N ALA A 43 -4.31 1.01 20.08
CA ALA A 43 -3.16 1.86 19.86
C ALA A 43 -1.96 0.90 19.80
N GLY A 44 -1.40 0.70 18.61
CA GLY A 44 -0.35 -0.30 18.41
C GLY A 44 0.76 -0.10 19.43
N ASP A 45 1.43 -1.18 19.82
CA ASP A 45 2.50 -1.14 20.83
C ASP A 45 3.43 0.05 20.56
N VAL A 46 3.53 0.95 21.54
CA VAL A 46 4.41 2.12 21.47
C VAL A 46 5.63 1.81 22.32
N GLY A 47 6.82 2.03 21.77
CA GLY A 47 8.06 1.83 22.52
C GLY A 47 9.27 1.53 21.65
N PRO A 48 10.43 1.25 22.29
CA PRO A 48 11.68 1.12 21.58
C PRO A 48 11.69 -0.16 20.75
N VAL A 49 11.89 -0.02 19.44
CA VAL A 49 12.13 -1.15 18.52
C VAL A 49 13.62 -1.48 18.40
N ALA A 50 14.48 -0.52 18.71
CA ALA A 50 15.92 -0.73 18.82
C ALA A 50 16.56 0.32 19.73
N ALA A 51 17.58 -0.08 20.47
CA ALA A 51 18.47 0.81 21.22
C ALA A 51 19.89 0.68 20.68
N LEU A 52 20.58 1.82 20.55
CA LEU A 52 21.93 1.90 20.03
C LEU A 52 22.82 2.63 21.04
N GLN A 53 23.82 1.90 21.54
CA GLN A 53 24.87 2.44 22.40
C GLN A 53 26.15 2.53 21.59
N VAL A 54 26.68 3.75 21.46
CA VAL A 54 27.93 4.01 20.74
C VAL A 54 28.98 4.49 21.72
N THR A 55 30.15 3.85 21.70
CA THR A 55 31.30 4.17 22.54
C THR A 55 32.58 4.14 21.72
N GLY A 56 33.61 4.86 22.17
CA GLY A 56 34.92 4.88 21.53
C GLY A 56 35.15 6.10 20.63
N ALA A 57 36.35 6.18 20.06
CA ALA A 57 36.77 7.33 19.26
C ALA A 57 36.00 7.43 17.94
N ALA A 58 35.71 8.66 17.52
CA ALA A 58 35.08 8.92 16.23
C ALA A 58 35.96 8.38 15.09
N VAL A 59 35.34 7.61 14.20
CA VAL A 59 35.96 7.12 12.97
C VAL A 59 35.50 7.94 11.78
N ALA A 60 36.31 7.97 10.71
CA ALA A 60 35.93 8.62 9.46
C ALA A 60 34.61 8.05 8.92
N GLY A 61 33.74 8.93 8.43
CA GLY A 61 32.44 8.54 7.89
C GLY A 61 32.57 7.63 6.67
N LEU A 62 31.60 6.71 6.51
CA LEU A 62 31.48 5.90 5.31
C LEU A 62 31.24 6.79 4.07
N PRO A 63 31.71 6.41 2.87
CA PRO A 63 31.43 7.14 1.64
C PRO A 63 29.92 7.26 1.39
N ALA A 64 29.50 8.28 0.64
CA ALA A 64 28.09 8.44 0.26
C ALA A 64 27.60 7.19 -0.50
N LEU A 65 26.37 6.77 -0.24
CA LEU A 65 25.76 5.72 -1.06
C LEU A 65 25.56 6.29 -2.47
N PRO A 66 25.79 5.49 -3.52
CA PRO A 66 25.40 5.88 -4.87
C PRO A 66 23.93 6.27 -4.89
N ALA A 67 23.60 7.36 -5.60
CA ALA A 67 22.22 7.73 -5.80
C ALA A 67 21.49 6.59 -6.51
N GLN A 68 20.44 6.06 -5.88
CA GLN A 68 19.56 5.12 -6.55
C GLN A 68 18.74 5.89 -7.61
N PRO A 69 18.46 5.28 -8.77
CA PRO A 69 17.56 5.89 -9.74
C PRO A 69 16.22 6.17 -9.08
N ALA A 70 15.82 7.43 -9.04
CA ALA A 70 14.48 7.79 -8.59
C ALA A 70 13.48 7.44 -9.73
N PRO A 71 12.35 6.80 -9.42
CA PRO A 71 11.30 6.60 -10.41
C PRO A 71 10.82 7.94 -10.99
N ARG A 72 10.43 7.96 -12.26
CA ARG A 72 9.91 9.14 -12.97
C ARG A 72 8.71 9.73 -12.23
N ASP A 73 8.74 11.01 -11.84
CA ASP A 73 7.58 11.70 -11.25
C ASP A 73 6.40 11.80 -12.23
N LEU A 74 5.26 11.20 -11.87
CA LEU A 74 4.02 11.15 -12.63
C LEU A 74 2.99 12.20 -12.22
N ARG A 75 3.21 13.02 -11.17
CA ARG A 75 2.20 13.95 -10.63
C ARG A 75 1.67 14.98 -11.63
N ASN A 76 2.48 15.34 -12.63
CA ASN A 76 2.10 16.31 -13.66
C ASN A 76 1.81 15.66 -15.03
N ALA A 77 1.89 14.34 -15.14
CA ALA A 77 1.61 13.62 -16.39
C ALA A 77 0.10 13.38 -16.56
N GLU A 78 -0.45 13.52 -17.76
CA GLU A 78 -1.87 13.28 -18.02
C GLU A 78 -2.14 11.77 -18.14
N PRO A 79 -3.07 11.20 -17.33
CA PRO A 79 -3.37 9.78 -17.39
C PRO A 79 -4.15 9.41 -18.65
N ALA A 80 -3.76 8.30 -19.28
CA ALA A 80 -4.49 7.73 -20.41
C ALA A 80 -5.87 7.22 -20.00
N THR A 81 -6.02 6.76 -18.75
CA THR A 81 -7.29 6.29 -18.19
C THR A 81 -7.34 6.59 -16.70
N ARG A 82 -8.54 6.89 -16.20
CA ARG A 82 -8.84 7.04 -14.78
C ARG A 82 -9.75 5.89 -14.33
N ARG A 83 -9.39 5.22 -13.23
CA ARG A 83 -10.15 4.09 -12.67
C ARG A 83 -10.51 4.34 -11.22
N ARG A 84 -11.55 3.64 -10.76
CA ARG A 84 -11.88 3.55 -9.34
C ARG A 84 -11.98 2.09 -8.94
N LEU A 85 -11.30 1.74 -7.85
CA LEU A 85 -11.40 0.44 -7.18
C LEU A 85 -12.00 0.62 -5.80
N VAL A 86 -12.86 -0.29 -5.38
CA VAL A 86 -13.50 -0.27 -4.05
C VAL A 86 -13.18 -1.55 -3.30
N PHE A 87 -12.47 -1.40 -2.18
CA PHE A 87 -12.22 -2.45 -1.21
C PHE A 87 -13.36 -2.48 -0.21
N ASP A 88 -13.93 -3.66 0.02
CA ASP A 88 -15.07 -3.80 0.93
C ASP A 88 -15.06 -5.13 1.68
N MET A 89 -15.75 -5.12 2.81
CA MET A 89 -16.02 -6.32 3.62
C MET A 89 -17.52 -6.50 3.79
N GLY A 90 -17.99 -7.70 3.51
CA GLY A 90 -19.41 -8.05 3.61
C GLY A 90 -19.64 -9.39 4.32
N MET A 91 -20.91 -9.79 4.38
CA MET A 91 -21.27 -11.16 4.71
C MET A 91 -21.27 -11.98 3.43
N GLY A 92 -20.49 -13.07 3.40
CA GLY A 92 -20.39 -13.92 2.22
C GLY A 92 -21.70 -14.65 1.90
N THR A 93 -21.91 -14.93 0.63
CA THR A 93 -23.08 -15.69 0.14
C THR A 93 -22.82 -17.20 0.31
N GLY A 94 -22.75 -17.67 1.56
CA GLY A 94 -22.39 -19.06 1.84
C GLY A 94 -22.39 -19.41 3.34
N SER A 95 -21.44 -20.25 3.76
CA SER A 95 -21.31 -20.89 5.09
C SER A 95 -21.20 -19.97 6.32
N GLY A 96 -21.58 -18.68 6.23
CA GLY A 96 -21.64 -17.76 7.36
C GLY A 96 -20.33 -17.04 7.72
N GLY A 97 -19.46 -16.81 6.74
CA GLY A 97 -18.18 -16.10 6.94
C GLY A 97 -18.17 -14.65 6.42
N MET A 98 -17.19 -13.87 6.88
CA MET A 98 -16.83 -12.58 6.27
C MET A 98 -16.36 -12.81 4.83
N SER A 99 -16.82 -11.97 3.91
CA SER A 99 -16.37 -11.88 2.52
C SER A 99 -15.51 -10.63 2.36
N PHE A 100 -14.43 -10.76 1.61
CA PHE A 100 -13.50 -9.67 1.31
C PHE A 100 -13.44 -9.49 -0.20
N THR A 101 -13.78 -8.30 -0.67
CA THR A 101 -14.00 -8.07 -2.09
C THR A 101 -13.28 -6.86 -2.60
N ILE A 102 -13.02 -6.88 -3.91
CA ILE A 102 -12.63 -5.70 -4.69
C ILE A 102 -13.71 -5.51 -5.75
N ASP A 103 -14.29 -4.31 -5.82
CA ASP A 103 -15.42 -3.96 -6.69
C ASP A 103 -16.62 -4.92 -6.52
N GLY A 104 -16.84 -5.38 -5.28
CA GLY A 104 -17.92 -6.32 -4.92
C GLY A 104 -17.71 -7.74 -5.43
N LYS A 105 -16.51 -8.09 -5.91
CA LYS A 105 -16.16 -9.42 -6.41
C LYS A 105 -15.12 -10.08 -5.51
N GLU A 106 -15.34 -11.36 -5.21
CA GLU A 106 -14.29 -12.24 -4.69
C GLU A 106 -13.37 -12.68 -5.83
N PHE A 107 -12.15 -13.07 -5.47
CA PHE A 107 -11.14 -13.55 -6.39
C PHE A 107 -11.65 -14.71 -7.25
N ASP A 108 -11.40 -14.61 -8.55
CA ASP A 108 -11.66 -15.65 -9.54
C ASP A 108 -10.42 -15.76 -10.45
N PRO A 109 -9.69 -16.88 -10.42
CA PRO A 109 -8.47 -17.06 -11.19
C PRO A 109 -8.70 -17.18 -12.69
N ASP A 110 -9.94 -17.23 -13.18
CA ASP A 110 -10.27 -17.24 -14.61
C ASP A 110 -10.78 -15.88 -15.11
N ARG A 111 -10.99 -14.93 -14.19
CA ARG A 111 -11.41 -13.57 -14.52
C ARG A 111 -10.21 -12.63 -14.66
N VAL A 112 -10.32 -11.64 -15.53
CA VAL A 112 -9.45 -10.47 -15.56
C VAL A 112 -10.27 -9.30 -15.02
N ASP A 113 -9.86 -8.74 -13.90
CA ASP A 113 -10.58 -7.63 -13.26
C ASP A 113 -10.17 -6.29 -13.86
N GLN A 114 -8.88 -6.13 -14.19
CA GLN A 114 -8.33 -4.94 -14.82
C GLN A 114 -7.54 -5.28 -16.08
N SER A 115 -7.94 -4.72 -17.22
CA SER A 115 -7.13 -4.76 -18.45
C SER A 115 -6.52 -3.37 -18.68
N VAL A 116 -5.19 -3.30 -18.72
CA VAL A 116 -4.42 -2.05 -18.91
C VAL A 116 -3.54 -2.17 -20.15
N ASN A 117 -3.25 -1.05 -20.81
CA ASN A 117 -2.38 -1.08 -22.00
C ASN A 117 -0.93 -0.90 -21.59
N LEU A 118 -0.05 -1.75 -22.12
CA LEU A 118 1.40 -1.63 -21.94
C LEU A 118 1.89 -0.28 -22.47
N GLY A 119 2.71 0.42 -21.68
CA GLY A 119 3.21 1.76 -21.93
C GLY A 119 2.24 2.89 -21.58
N ALA A 120 1.02 2.57 -21.12
CA ALA A 120 0.10 3.57 -20.63
C ALA A 120 0.40 3.93 -19.17
N MET A 121 0.13 5.20 -18.84
CA MET A 121 0.04 5.64 -17.46
C MET A 121 -1.43 5.85 -17.11
N GLU A 122 -1.87 5.26 -15.99
CA GLU A 122 -3.23 5.41 -15.50
C GLU A 122 -3.26 6.00 -14.10
N GLU A 123 -4.39 6.62 -13.76
CA GLU A 123 -4.67 7.15 -12.43
C GLU A 123 -5.78 6.33 -11.79
N TRP A 124 -5.53 5.79 -10.61
CA TRP A 124 -6.44 4.91 -9.90
C TRP A 124 -6.83 5.55 -8.58
N THR A 125 -8.12 5.80 -8.37
CA THR A 125 -8.66 6.14 -7.06
C THR A 125 -9.08 4.86 -6.36
N ILE A 126 -8.42 4.55 -5.26
CA ILE A 126 -8.64 3.32 -4.50
C ILE A 126 -9.35 3.72 -3.21
N ALA A 127 -10.57 3.22 -3.03
CA ALA A 127 -11.44 3.57 -1.92
C ALA A 127 -11.73 2.35 -1.05
N ASN A 128 -12.08 2.61 0.20
CA ASN A 128 -12.39 1.58 1.18
C ASN A 128 -13.67 1.94 1.93
N THR A 129 -14.71 1.12 1.75
CA THR A 129 -16.01 1.31 2.41
C THR A 129 -16.12 0.55 3.73
N SER A 130 -15.13 -0.27 4.05
CA SER A 130 -15.12 -1.12 5.22
C SER A 130 -14.59 -0.39 6.48
N PRO A 131 -14.87 -0.92 7.67
CA PRO A 131 -14.40 -0.34 8.94
C PRO A 131 -12.92 -0.62 9.29
N MET A 132 -12.11 -1.22 8.40
CA MET A 132 -10.68 -1.45 8.66
C MET A 132 -9.81 -1.04 7.47
N ASP A 133 -8.56 -0.69 7.74
CA ASP A 133 -7.58 -0.39 6.70
C ASP A 133 -7.29 -1.60 5.81
N HIS A 134 -7.14 -1.35 4.51
CA HIS A 134 -6.71 -2.36 3.54
C HIS A 134 -5.43 -1.90 2.83
N PRO A 135 -4.26 -2.52 3.11
CA PRO A 135 -3.06 -2.27 2.32
C PRO A 135 -3.17 -2.98 0.98
N MET A 136 -3.29 -2.26 -0.14
CA MET A 136 -3.30 -2.86 -1.48
C MET A 136 -1.88 -3.00 -1.99
N HIS A 137 -1.50 -4.22 -2.33
CA HIS A 137 -0.29 -4.52 -3.08
C HIS A 137 -0.61 -4.66 -4.58
N LEU A 138 0.14 -3.97 -5.43
CA LEU A 138 0.13 -4.17 -6.88
C LEU A 138 1.45 -4.83 -7.29
N HIS A 139 1.37 -5.98 -7.96
CA HIS A 139 2.55 -6.66 -8.46
C HIS A 139 3.15 -5.91 -9.67
N VAL A 140 4.46 -6.07 -9.87
CA VAL A 140 5.25 -5.58 -11.01
C VAL A 140 5.43 -4.06 -11.07
N TRP A 141 4.37 -3.27 -11.00
CA TRP A 141 4.42 -1.82 -11.19
C TRP A 141 4.25 -1.08 -9.87
N PRO A 142 5.21 -0.21 -9.48
CA PRO A 142 5.05 0.60 -8.29
C PRO A 142 3.99 1.69 -8.53
N MET A 143 3.35 2.13 -7.46
CA MET A 143 2.33 3.17 -7.46
C MET A 143 2.93 4.46 -6.91
N GLN A 144 2.74 5.57 -7.61
CA GLN A 144 2.99 6.89 -7.05
C GLN A 144 1.72 7.42 -6.39
N ILE A 145 1.77 7.73 -5.10
CA ILE A 145 0.66 8.40 -4.43
C ILE A 145 0.62 9.85 -4.90
N VAL A 146 -0.55 10.31 -5.35
CA VAL A 146 -0.75 11.68 -5.85
C VAL A 146 -1.79 12.45 -5.05
N ALA A 147 -2.71 11.77 -4.35
CA ALA A 147 -3.63 12.39 -3.41
C ALA A 147 -4.03 11.44 -2.28
N GLU A 148 -4.25 11.98 -1.08
CA GLU A 148 -4.76 11.27 0.09
C GLU A 148 -6.00 12.00 0.62
N ALA A 149 -7.10 11.27 0.86
CA ALA A 149 -8.39 11.85 1.26
C ALA A 149 -8.85 13.00 0.32
N GLY A 150 -8.75 12.77 -0.99
CA GLY A 150 -9.12 13.73 -2.03
C GLY A 150 -8.22 14.97 -2.16
N ARG A 151 -7.12 15.06 -1.41
CA ARG A 151 -6.20 16.21 -1.41
C ARG A 151 -4.87 15.83 -2.06
N PRO A 152 -4.37 16.59 -3.06
CA PRO A 152 -3.06 16.35 -3.65
C PRO A 152 -1.94 16.37 -2.61
N ILE A 153 -0.89 15.59 -2.85
CA ILE A 153 0.33 15.60 -2.05
C ILE A 153 1.51 16.23 -2.81
N ASP A 154 2.36 16.95 -2.08
CA ASP A 154 3.50 17.69 -2.65
C ASP A 154 4.82 16.91 -2.63
N ASP A 155 4.88 15.78 -1.92
CA ASP A 155 6.05 14.89 -1.90
C ASP A 155 5.97 13.80 -2.98
N ILE A 156 7.14 13.40 -3.50
CA ILE A 156 7.26 12.27 -4.43
C ILE A 156 7.29 10.99 -3.59
N ARG A 157 6.16 10.28 -3.53
CA ARG A 157 6.01 9.05 -2.73
C ARG A 157 5.64 7.87 -3.60
N TRP A 158 6.55 6.89 -3.68
CA TRP A 158 6.37 5.63 -4.39
C TRP A 158 6.22 4.47 -3.41
N GLN A 159 5.23 3.61 -3.67
CA GLN A 159 4.97 2.41 -2.87
C GLN A 159 4.46 1.29 -3.79
N ASP A 160 4.83 0.06 -3.48
CA ASP A 160 4.22 -1.16 -4.05
C ASP A 160 3.05 -1.66 -3.19
N VAL A 161 2.98 -1.24 -1.92
CA VAL A 161 1.87 -1.45 -1.00
C VAL A 161 1.34 -0.12 -0.47
N VAL A 162 0.12 0.24 -0.88
CA VAL A 162 -0.55 1.49 -0.52
C VAL A 162 -1.65 1.23 0.50
N ASN A 163 -1.60 1.89 1.65
CA ASN A 163 -2.65 1.80 2.66
C ASN A 163 -3.92 2.53 2.21
N ILE A 164 -5.06 1.86 2.24
CA ILE A 164 -6.37 2.48 1.98
C ILE A 164 -7.10 2.62 3.33
N PRO A 165 -7.24 3.85 3.86
CA PRO A 165 -7.79 4.05 5.21
C PRO A 165 -9.23 3.55 5.33
N ALA A 166 -9.59 3.08 6.53
CA ALA A 166 -10.94 2.66 6.90
C ALA A 166 -12.00 3.76 6.72
N ALA A 167 -13.26 3.35 6.86
CA ALA A 167 -14.41 4.24 7.07
C ALA A 167 -14.62 5.29 5.96
N GLY A 168 -14.54 4.87 4.70
CA GLY A 168 -14.73 5.74 3.54
C GLY A 168 -13.45 6.46 3.08
N GLY A 169 -12.29 6.04 3.58
CA GLY A 169 -11.00 6.55 3.13
C GLY A 169 -10.73 6.25 1.66
N GLU A 170 -9.95 7.11 1.03
CA GLU A 170 -9.48 6.91 -0.34
C GLU A 170 -8.08 7.49 -0.55
N VAL A 171 -7.35 6.86 -1.47
CA VAL A 171 -6.03 7.28 -1.95
C VAL A 171 -6.06 7.26 -3.47
N THR A 172 -5.51 8.30 -4.10
CA THR A 172 -5.32 8.31 -5.56
C THR A 172 -3.86 8.07 -5.87
N VAL A 173 -3.62 7.11 -6.76
CA VAL A 173 -2.28 6.74 -7.23
C VAL A 173 -2.17 6.87 -8.73
N ARG A 174 -0.95 7.02 -9.22
CA ARG A 174 -0.62 6.88 -10.65
C ARG A 174 0.33 5.72 -10.85
N VAL A 175 0.05 4.93 -11.88
CA VAL A 175 0.81 3.73 -12.23
C VAL A 175 1.24 3.85 -13.68
N ALA A 176 2.53 3.65 -13.93
CA ALA A 176 3.05 3.51 -15.29
C ALA A 176 3.21 2.03 -15.60
N PHE A 177 2.39 1.50 -16.50
CA PHE A 177 2.43 0.10 -16.94
C PHE A 177 3.53 -0.10 -17.98
N ASP A 178 4.76 0.27 -17.63
CA ASP A 178 5.92 0.21 -18.51
C ASP A 178 6.59 -1.19 -18.49
N GLN A 179 7.37 -1.49 -19.52
CA GLN A 179 8.34 -2.59 -19.65
C GLN A 179 7.80 -4.03 -19.68
N PHE A 180 6.93 -4.42 -18.76
CA PHE A 180 6.49 -5.81 -18.60
C PHE A 180 5.01 -5.92 -18.90
N GLY A 181 4.62 -6.81 -19.80
CA GLY A 181 3.22 -7.14 -20.08
C GLY A 181 2.83 -8.49 -19.48
N GLY A 182 1.56 -8.85 -19.65
CA GLY A 182 1.01 -10.13 -19.22
C GLY A 182 0.14 -10.04 -17.97
N ARG A 183 -0.20 -11.21 -17.44
CA ARG A 183 -1.15 -11.40 -16.35
C ARG A 183 -0.44 -11.47 -15.00
N THR A 184 -0.91 -10.70 -14.04
CA THR A 184 -0.46 -10.73 -12.64
C THR A 184 -1.63 -10.37 -11.72
N VAL A 185 -1.36 -10.10 -10.45
CA VAL A 185 -2.37 -9.85 -9.42
C VAL A 185 -2.15 -8.55 -8.68
N TYR A 186 -3.23 -8.08 -8.06
CA TYR A 186 -3.20 -7.09 -7.00
C TYR A 186 -4.12 -7.57 -5.89
N HIS A 187 -3.76 -7.32 -4.64
CA HIS A 187 -4.48 -7.90 -3.51
C HIS A 187 -4.28 -7.10 -2.23
N CYS A 188 -5.13 -7.36 -1.23
CA CYS A 188 -4.88 -6.88 0.11
C CYS A 188 -3.69 -7.62 0.72
N HIS A 189 -2.72 -6.90 1.27
CA HIS A 189 -1.54 -7.46 1.92
C HIS A 189 -1.81 -7.88 3.39
N ILE A 190 -3.07 -8.09 3.74
CA ILE A 190 -3.50 -8.83 4.92
C ILE A 190 -3.84 -10.22 4.42
N LEU A 191 -2.95 -11.20 4.68
CA LEU A 191 -3.00 -12.53 4.06
C LEU A 191 -4.35 -13.23 4.28
N ASP A 192 -4.93 -13.10 5.47
CA ASP A 192 -6.27 -13.65 5.75
C ASP A 192 -7.38 -13.07 4.86
N HIS A 193 -7.23 -11.82 4.38
CA HIS A 193 -8.19 -11.20 3.46
C HIS A 193 -7.91 -11.64 2.02
N GLU A 194 -6.63 -11.70 1.63
CA GLU A 194 -6.17 -12.22 0.34
C GLU A 194 -6.71 -13.64 0.10
N ASP A 195 -6.43 -14.56 1.03
CA ASP A 195 -6.82 -15.97 0.95
C ASP A 195 -8.34 -16.18 0.93
N ARG A 196 -9.11 -15.17 1.35
CA ARG A 196 -10.58 -15.18 1.42
C ARG A 196 -11.25 -14.33 0.35
N GLY A 197 -10.51 -13.91 -0.67
CA GLY A 197 -11.06 -13.37 -1.91
C GLY A 197 -10.67 -11.93 -2.23
N MET A 198 -9.90 -11.22 -1.39
CA MET A 198 -9.50 -9.82 -1.63
C MET A 198 -8.30 -9.71 -2.57
N MET A 199 -8.44 -10.32 -3.74
CA MET A 199 -7.44 -10.36 -4.81
C MET A 199 -8.17 -10.15 -6.13
N GLY A 200 -7.51 -9.44 -7.05
CA GLY A 200 -7.96 -9.27 -8.42
C GLY A 200 -6.83 -9.55 -9.40
N VAL A 201 -7.21 -9.92 -10.61
CA VAL A 201 -6.29 -10.12 -11.71
C VAL A 201 -6.17 -8.85 -12.53
N ILE A 202 -4.94 -8.48 -12.83
CA ILE A 202 -4.62 -7.45 -13.82
C ILE A 202 -3.89 -8.06 -15.00
N GLU A 203 -4.25 -7.64 -16.21
CA GLU A 203 -3.55 -7.98 -17.44
C GLU A 203 -3.07 -6.71 -18.15
N ALA A 204 -1.74 -6.59 -18.28
CA ALA A 204 -1.11 -5.57 -19.10
C ALA A 204 -0.96 -6.10 -20.53
N GLN A 205 -1.89 -5.70 -21.40
CA GLN A 205 -1.97 -6.14 -22.78
C GLN A 205 -1.24 -5.18 -23.73
N GLN A 206 -0.83 -5.69 -24.90
CA GLN A 206 -0.38 -4.79 -25.97
C GLN A 206 -1.55 -3.92 -26.41
N PRO A 207 -1.33 -2.61 -26.67
CA PRO A 207 -2.37 -1.78 -27.25
C PRO A 207 -2.83 -2.38 -28.59
N PRO A 208 -4.13 -2.29 -28.93
CA PRO A 208 -4.60 -2.67 -30.26
C PRO A 208 -3.85 -1.84 -31.32
N GLY A 209 -3.32 -2.53 -32.33
CA GLY A 209 -2.59 -1.92 -33.45
C GLY A 209 -3.47 -1.16 -34.43
#